data_AF-A0A7J9RK42-F1
#
_entry.id   AF-A0A7J9RK42-F1
#
_cell.length_a   1.000
_cell.length_b   1.000
_cell.length_c   1.000
_cell.angle_alpha   90.00
_cell.angle_beta   90.00
_cell.angle_gamma   90.00
#
_symmetry.space_group_name_H-M   'P 1'
#
loop_
_entity.id
_entity.type
_entity.pdbx_description
1 polymer ?
#
loop_
_entity_poly.entity_id
_entity_poly.type
_entity_poly.pdbx_seq_one_letter_code
_entity_poly.pdbx_strand_id
1 'polypeptide(L)' 'MPAEHHVVISWSGSTPQSQPLIEILKGLSYSYSMEEDGENTQLQIVVESETMRGLRDAVDELLVQLSSLED' A
#
# COMPACT_ATOMS: atom_id res chain seq x y z
N MET A 1 -18.09 12.37 15.58
CA MET A 1 -17.58 11.78 14.33
C MET A 1 -16.35 10.98 14.74
N PRO A 2 -16.32 9.65 14.58
CA PRO A 2 -15.11 8.91 14.89
C PRO A 2 -14.00 9.47 14.00
N ALA A 3 -12.82 9.72 14.59
CA ALA A 3 -11.66 10.11 13.81
C ALA A 3 -11.28 8.89 12.96
N GLU A 4 -11.68 8.89 11.69
CA GLU A 4 -11.26 7.87 10.74
C GLU A 4 -9.76 8.11 10.50
N HIS A 5 -8.94 7.33 11.21
CA HIS A 5 -7.51 7.35 11.04
C HIS A 5 -7.23 6.67 9.70
N HIS A 6 -6.71 7.44 8.76
CA HIS A 6 -6.23 6.93 7.49
C HIS A 6 -4.75 7.26 7.32
N VAL A 7 -4.04 6.37 6.65
CA VAL A 7 -2.65 6.57 6.24
C VAL A 7 -2.55 6.27 4.76
N VAL A 8 -1.85 7.16 4.07
CA VAL A 8 -1.54 7.00 2.66
C VAL A 8 -0.08 6.59 2.55
N ILE A 9 0.14 5.40 2.02
CA ILE A 9 1.47 4.88 1.71
C ILE A 9 1.70 5.13 0.22
N SER A 10 2.62 6.03 -0.10
CA SER A 10 3.08 6.25 -1.46
C SER A 10 4.32 5.41 -1.71
N TRP A 11 4.20 4.43 -2.60
CA TRP A 11 5.30 3.61 -3.08
C TRP A 11 5.64 3.98 -4.52
N SER A 12 6.92 3.95 -4.86
CA SER A 12 7.43 4.28 -6.19
C SER A 12 8.47 3.25 -6.59
N GLY A 13 8.30 2.60 -7.73
CA GLY A 13 9.24 1.61 -8.23
C GLY A 13 8.93 1.20 -9.66
N SER A 14 9.59 0.18 -10.19
CA SER A 14 9.38 -0.23 -11.59
C SER A 14 8.07 -0.99 -11.77
N THR A 15 7.46 -0.92 -12.94
CA THR A 15 6.23 -1.67 -13.31
C THR A 15 6.29 -3.18 -13.01
N PRO A 16 7.39 -3.93 -13.23
CA PRO A 16 7.45 -5.33 -12.82
C PRO A 16 7.44 -5.53 -11.30
N GLN A 17 7.93 -4.58 -10.51
CA GLN A 17 7.90 -4.64 -9.05
C GLN A 17 6.53 -4.24 -8.47
N SER A 18 5.75 -3.44 -9.20
CA SER A 18 4.41 -3.03 -8.79
C SER A 18 3.35 -4.12 -8.96
N GLN A 19 3.51 -5.02 -9.93
CA GLN A 19 2.58 -6.13 -10.18
C GLN A 19 2.27 -7.00 -8.96
N PRO A 20 3.27 -7.56 -8.23
CA PRO A 20 2.99 -8.36 -7.05
C PRO A 20 2.34 -7.54 -5.92
N LEU A 21 2.66 -6.26 -5.79
CA LEU A 21 1.99 -5.37 -4.82
C LEU A 21 0.51 -5.21 -5.14
N ILE A 22 0.16 -5.04 -6.41
CA ILE A 22 -1.23 -4.89 -6.83
C ILE A 22 -2.02 -6.18 -6.55
N GLU A 23 -1.42 -7.35 -6.77
CA GLU A 23 -2.05 -8.64 -6.44
C GLU A 23 -2.32 -8.78 -4.95
N ILE A 24 -1.34 -8.41 -4.10
CA ILE A 24 -1.48 -8.38 -2.64
C ILE A 24 -2.60 -7.40 -2.22
N LEU A 25 -2.55 -6.17 -2.72
CA LEU A 25 -3.52 -5.12 -2.39
C LEU A 25 -4.95 -5.51 -2.79
N LYS A 26 -5.10 -6.16 -3.95
CA LYS A 26 -6.38 -6.75 -4.38
C LYS A 26 -6.85 -7.85 -3.44
N GLY A 27 -5.95 -8.71 -2.98
CA GLY A 27 -6.26 -9.78 -2.02
C GLY A 27 -6.73 -9.25 -0.66
N LEU A 28 -6.17 -8.11 -0.23
CA LEU A 28 -6.44 -7.51 1.07
C LEU A 28 -7.60 -6.49 1.06
N SER A 29 -8.25 -6.27 -0.10
CA SER A 29 -9.34 -5.29 -0.28
C SER A 29 -8.98 -3.86 0.15
N TYR A 30 -7.72 -3.47 0.00
CA TYR A 30 -7.29 -2.10 0.27
C TYR A 30 -7.68 -1.15 -0.88
N SER A 31 -7.98 0.09 -0.53
CA SER A 31 -8.15 1.17 -1.50
C SER A 31 -6.77 1.61 -1.99
N TYR A 32 -6.50 1.51 -3.29
CA TYR A 32 -5.25 2.00 -3.85
C TYR A 32 -5.45 2.70 -5.21
N SER A 33 -4.59 3.67 -5.48
CA SER A 33 -4.46 4.36 -6.75
C SER A 33 -3.09 4.04 -7.36
N MET A 34 -3.06 3.84 -8.67
CA MET A 34 -1.84 3.57 -9.42
C MET A 34 -1.69 4.65 -10.48
N GLU A 35 -0.53 5.30 -10.50
CA GLU A 35 -0.10 6.23 -11.54
C GLU A 35 1.13 5.65 -12.23
N GLU A 36 1.05 5.45 -13.54
CA GLU A 36 2.17 5.01 -14.36
C GLU A 36 2.85 6.25 -14.95
N ASP A 37 4.10 6.51 -14.57
CA ASP A 37 4.95 7.58 -15.09
C ASP A 37 6.13 6.96 -15.85
N GLY A 38 5.87 6.57 -17.10
CA GLY A 38 6.87 5.98 -18.00
C GLY A 38 7.37 4.62 -17.52
N GLU A 39 8.63 4.54 -17.11
CA GLU A 39 9.27 3.31 -16.59
C GLU A 39 9.03 3.09 -15.08
N ASN A 40 8.48 4.09 -14.41
CA ASN A 40 8.15 4.03 -12.99
C ASN A 40 6.64 3.94 -12.78
N THR A 41 6.25 3.12 -11.82
CA THR A 41 4.92 3.05 -11.25
C THR A 41 4.93 3.71 -9.89
N GLN A 42 3.97 4.59 -9.66
CA GLN A 42 3.63 5.10 -8.35
C GLN A 42 2.34 4.46 -7.87
N LEU A 43 2.37 3.85 -6.68
CA LEU A 43 1.23 3.26 -6.01
C LEU A 43 0.92 4.07 -4.75
N GLN A 44 -0.29 4.58 -4.65
CA GLN A 44 -0.82 5.22 -3.45
C GLN A 44 -1.81 4.27 -2.79
N ILE A 45 -1.49 3.81 -1.60
CA ILE A 45 -2.31 2.85 -0.87
C ILE A 45 -2.93 3.58 0.32
N VAL A 46 -4.26 3.56 0.40
CA VAL A 46 -5.03 4.17 1.48
C VAL A 46 -5.43 3.07 2.45
N VAL A 47 -4.83 3.11 3.63
CA VAL A 47 -5.14 2.21 4.75
C VAL A 47 -6.02 2.96 5.73
N GLU A 48 -7.25 2.49 5.90
CA GLU A 48 -8.22 3.06 6.83
C GLU A 48 -8.42 2.12 8.01
N SER A 49 -8.49 2.65 9.22
CA SER A 49 -8.74 1.83 10.41
C SER A 49 -9.41 2.64 11.51
N GLU A 50 -10.28 1.97 12.27
CA GLU A 50 -10.98 2.55 13.41
C GLU A 50 -10.04 2.86 14.58
N THR A 51 -8.86 2.23 14.62
CA THR A 51 -7.85 2.45 15.66
C THR A 51 -6.47 2.67 15.07
N MET A 52 -5.69 3.54 15.72
CA MET A 52 -4.29 3.79 15.34
C MET A 52 -3.41 2.54 15.47
N ARG A 53 -3.77 1.60 16.36
CA ARG A 53 -3.07 0.32 16.49
C ARG A 53 -3.35 -0.59 15.30
N GLY A 54 -4.62 -0.74 14.89
CA GLY A 54 -4.97 -1.53 13.70
C GLY A 54 -4.36 -0.94 12.44
N LEU A 55 -4.33 0.39 12.35
CA LEU A 55 -3.66 1.09 11.25
C LEU A 55 -2.16 0.76 11.21
N ARG A 56 -1.49 0.83 12.36
CA ARG A 56 -0.07 0.50 12.45
C ARG A 56 0.17 -0.95 12.02
N ASP A 57 -0.60 -1.90 12.52
CA ASP A 57 -0.43 -3.33 12.22
C ASP A 57 -0.57 -3.59 10.71
N ALA A 58 -1.61 -3.01 10.09
CA ALA A 58 -1.82 -3.07 8.64
C ALA A 58 -0.68 -2.44 7.84
N VAL A 59 -0.18 -1.27 8.26
CA VAL A 59 0.97 -0.61 7.63
C VAL A 59 2.24 -1.45 7.80
N ASP A 60 2.49 -2.02 8.97
CA ASP A 60 3.68 -2.85 9.28
C ASP A 60 3.69 -4.11 8.39
N GLU A 61 2.54 -4.79 8.28
CA GLU A 61 2.39 -5.95 7.40
C GLU A 61 2.65 -5.56 5.93
N LEU A 62 2.11 -4.43 5.49
CA LEU A 62 2.30 -3.93 4.13
C LEU A 62 3.77 -3.59 3.85
N LEU A 63 4.47 -2.98 4.81
CA LEU A 63 5.90 -2.70 4.72
C LEU A 63 6.75 -3.98 4.67
N VAL A 64 6.38 -5.03 5.42
CA VAL A 64 7.07 -6.33 5.34
C VAL A 64 6.91 -6.93 3.94
N GLN A 65 5.70 -6.89 3.38
CA GLN A 65 5.45 -7.40 2.04
C GLN A 65 6.20 -6.58 0.96
N LEU A 66 6.24 -5.26 1.11
CA LEU A 66 7.04 -4.37 0.26
C LEU A 66 8.53 -4.72 0.33
N SER A 67 9.08 -4.92 1.54
CA SER A 67 10.50 -5.26 1.73
C SER A 67 10.86 -6.62 1.12
N SER A 68 9.91 -7.55 1.06
CA SER A 68 10.13 -8.87 0.46
C SER A 68 10.24 -8.83 -1.07
N LEU A 69 9.91 -7.70 -1.70
CA LEU A 69 10.03 -7.49 -3.15
C LEU A 69 11.34 -6.81 -3.56
N GLU A 70 12.10 -6.28 -2.60
CA GLU A 70 13.44 -5.74 -2.85
C GLU A 70 14.53 -6.83 -2.83
N ASP A 71 14.26 -8.05 -2.34
CA ASP A 71 15.19 -9.19 -2.29
C ASP A 71 15.17 -10.07 -3.56
#